data_AF-A0A4Q6B9J9-F1
#
_entry.id   AF-A0A4Q6B9J9-F1
#
_cell.length_a   1.000
_cell.length_b   1.000
_cell.length_c   1.000
_cell.angle_alpha   90.00
_cell.angle_beta   90.00
_cell.angle_gamma   90.00
#
_symmetry.space_group_name_H-M   'P 1'
#
loop_
_entity.id
_entity.type
_entity.pdbx_description
1 polymer ?
#
loop_
_entity_poly.entity_id
_entity_poly.type
_entity_poly.pdbx_seq_one_letter_code
_entity_poly.pdbx_strand_id
1 'polypeptide(L)' 'IRSKGVQIIRSSRVGDGFVLRNAEQPDDKYDWVVAHDLNPQKAKILAAVALTKTQDTKELQRIFWEY' A
#
# COMPACT_ATOMS: atom_id res chain seq x y z
N ILE A 1 15.33 1.72 0.96
CA ILE A 1 14.40 2.37 1.93
C ILE A 1 13.60 1.30 2.68
N ARG A 2 12.95 0.35 1.99
CA ARG A 2 12.30 -0.80 2.64
C ARG A 2 13.21 -1.57 3.59
N SER A 3 14.47 -1.81 3.19
CA SER A 3 15.51 -2.43 4.02
C SER A 3 15.85 -1.69 5.31
N LYS A 4 15.42 -0.43 5.46
CA LYS A 4 15.57 0.38 6.67
C LYS A 4 14.33 0.31 7.59
N GLY A 5 13.38 -0.59 7.31
CA GLY A 5 12.16 -0.76 8.08
C GLY A 5 10.99 0.15 7.68
N VAL A 6 11.17 1.01 6.68
CA VAL A 6 10.10 1.92 6.22
C VAL A 6 9.14 1.21 5.28
N GLN A 7 7.85 1.25 5.57
CA GLN A 7 6.79 0.69 4.72
C GLN A 7 6.58 1.55 3.47
N ILE A 8 6.39 0.90 2.32
CA ILE A 8 6.19 1.56 1.03
C ILE A 8 4.82 1.16 0.49
N ILE A 9 3.99 2.17 0.23
CA ILE A 9 2.63 2.00 -0.26
C ILE A 9 2.52 2.74 -1.59
N ARG A 10 2.20 2.02 -2.67
CA ARG A 10 1.97 2.61 -4.00
C ARG A 10 0.52 3.02 -4.16
N SER A 11 0.32 4.27 -4.53
CA SER A 11 -0.95 4.84 -4.99
C SER A 11 -0.72 5.58 -6.31
N SER A 12 -1.79 6.05 -6.96
CA SER A 12 -1.72 6.79 -8.23
C SER A 12 -2.17 8.23 -8.05
N ARG A 13 -1.54 9.15 -8.79
CA ARG A 13 -2.02 10.53 -8.92
C ARG A 13 -3.21 10.66 -9.87
N VAL A 14 -3.50 9.62 -10.66
CA VAL A 14 -4.66 9.57 -11.54
C VAL A 14 -5.91 9.57 -10.67
N GLY A 15 -6.89 10.40 -11.01
CA GLY A 15 -8.03 10.69 -10.13
C GLY A 15 -8.96 9.50 -9.88
N ASP A 16 -8.93 8.48 -10.75
CA ASP A 16 -9.74 7.27 -10.64
C ASP A 16 -9.01 6.07 -11.25
N GLY A 17 -9.39 4.86 -10.84
CA GLY A 17 -8.82 3.59 -11.26
C GLY A 17 -8.01 2.87 -10.19
N PHE A 18 -7.68 1.61 -10.49
CA PHE A 18 -7.03 0.70 -9.55
C PHE A 18 -5.51 0.64 -9.75
N VAL A 19 -4.77 0.68 -8.65
CA VAL A 19 -3.37 0.30 -8.61
C VAL A 19 -3.26 -1.20 -8.36
N LEU A 20 -2.98 -1.95 -9.42
CA LEU A 20 -2.83 -3.41 -9.35
C LEU A 20 -1.47 -3.82 -8.75
N ARG A 21 -1.51 -4.87 -7.91
CA ARG A 21 -0.33 -5.52 -7.35
C ARG A 21 0.36 -6.39 -8.39
N ASN A 22 1.67 -6.31 -8.49
CA ASN A 22 2.51 -7.08 -9.43
C ASN A 22 2.18 -6.90 -10.92
N ALA A 23 1.50 -5.82 -11.30
CA ALA A 23 1.20 -5.53 -12.71
C ALA A 23 2.34 -4.73 -13.35
N GLU A 24 2.39 -3.42 -13.13
CA GLU A 24 3.41 -2.53 -13.71
C GLU A 24 4.74 -2.57 -12.96
N GLN A 25 4.72 -3.02 -11.71
CA GLN A 25 5.89 -3.08 -10.82
C GLN A 25 5.86 -4.40 -10.04
N PRO A 26 7.01 -5.05 -9.81
CA PRO A 26 7.07 -6.28 -9.04
C PRO A 26 7.04 -5.97 -7.53
N ASP A 27 5.85 -5.66 -7.00
CA ASP A 27 5.65 -5.29 -5.58
C ASP A 27 6.15 -6.36 -4.61
N ASP A 28 5.92 -7.63 -4.92
CA ASP A 28 6.33 -8.74 -4.05
C ASP A 28 7.85 -8.89 -3.97
N LYS A 29 8.57 -8.52 -5.04
CA LYS A 29 10.03 -8.51 -5.04
C LYS A 29 10.58 -7.46 -4.09
N TYR A 30 9.86 -6.36 -3.91
CA TYR A 30 10.30 -5.23 -3.09
C TYR A 30 9.57 -5.09 -1.76
N ASP A 31 8.66 -6.02 -1.46
CA ASP A 31 7.80 -6.01 -0.28
C ASP A 31 7.01 -4.70 -0.14
N TRP A 32 6.35 -4.30 -1.23
CA TRP A 32 5.50 -3.11 -1.30
C TRP A 32 4.03 -3.47 -1.16
N VAL A 33 3.27 -2.52 -0.62
CA VAL A 33 1.81 -2.59 -0.51
C VAL A 33 1.20 -1.73 -1.62
N VAL A 34 0.08 -2.17 -2.20
CA VAL A 34 -0.70 -1.35 -3.13
C VAL A 34 -1.92 -0.77 -2.43
N ALA A 35 -2.19 0.50 -2.72
CA ALA A 35 -3.32 1.23 -2.20
C ALA A 35 -4.65 0.90 -2.92
N HIS A 36 -4.59 0.06 -3.96
CA HIS A 36 -5.76 -0.37 -4.72
C HIS A 36 -6.50 0.84 -5.35
N ASP A 37 -7.75 1.09 -4.99
CA ASP A 37 -8.58 2.24 -5.43
C ASP A 37 -8.38 3.50 -4.58
N LEU A 38 -7.56 3.44 -3.54
CA LEU A 38 -7.31 4.61 -2.70
C LEU A 38 -6.31 5.55 -3.36
N ASN A 39 -6.76 6.80 -3.55
CA ASN A 39 -5.88 7.90 -3.90
C ASN A 39 -4.84 8.16 -2.79
N PRO A 40 -3.78 8.97 -3.05
CA PRO A 40 -2.67 9.11 -2.11
C PRO A 40 -3.08 9.71 -0.76
N GLN A 41 -4.13 10.54 -0.75
CA GLN A 41 -4.61 11.21 0.47
C GLN A 41 -5.34 10.21 1.38
N LYS A 42 -6.25 9.40 0.82
CA LYS A 42 -6.96 8.34 1.54
C LYS A 42 -6.01 7.24 1.99
N ALA A 43 -5.11 6.80 1.10
CA ALA A 43 -4.11 5.78 1.40
C ALA A 43 -3.20 6.19 2.58
N LYS A 44 -2.83 7.47 2.68
CA LYS A 44 -2.06 8.00 3.81
C LYS A 44 -2.80 7.88 5.14
N ILE A 45 -4.10 8.18 5.16
CA ILE A 45 -4.93 8.09 6.37
C ILE A 45 -5.03 6.62 6.81
N LEU A 46 -5.36 5.73 5.87
CA LEU A 46 -5.46 4.31 6.17
C LEU A 46 -4.12 3.74 6.65
N ALA A 47 -3.00 4.13 6.02
CA ALA A 47 -1.66 3.73 6.45
C ALA A 47 -1.36 4.16 7.89
N ALA A 48 -1.68 5.41 8.25
CA ALA A 48 -1.44 5.92 9.60
C ALA A 48 -2.18 5.11 10.66
N VAL A 49 -3.40 4.66 10.37
CA VAL A 49 -4.19 3.82 11.29
C VAL A 49 -3.70 2.37 11.28
N ALA A 50 -3.47 1.78 10.10
CA ALA A 50 -3.05 0.39 9.94
C ALA A 50 -1.71 0.10 10.63
N LEU A 51 -0.76 1.05 10.57
CA LEU A 51 0.55 0.94 11.22
C LEU A 51 0.46 0.93 12.76
N THR A 52 -0.66 1.34 13.36
CA THR A 52 -0.89 1.18 14.81
C THR A 52 -1.25 -0.25 15.20
N LYS A 53 -1.66 -1.09 14.24
CA LYS A 53 -2.11 -2.46 14.46
C LYS A 53 -1.04 -3.48 14.08
N THR A 54 -0.33 -3.27 12.99
CA THR A 54 0.65 -4.24 12.46
C THR A 54 1.72 -3.57 11.61
N GLN A 55 2.86 -4.24 11.51
CA GLN A 55 3.93 -3.92 10.55
C GLN A 55 4.13 -5.04 9.51
N ASP A 56 3.33 -6.10 9.57
CA ASP A 56 3.39 -7.19 8.58
C ASP A 56 2.80 -6.75 7.25
N THR A 57 3.58 -6.88 6.17
CA THR A 57 3.21 -6.38 4.84
C THR A 57 2.00 -7.10 4.26
N LYS A 58 1.82 -8.40 4.56
CA LYS A 58 0.67 -9.17 4.06
C LYS A 58 -0.62 -8.70 4.74
N GLU A 59 -0.57 -8.48 6.05
CA GLU A 59 -1.71 -7.95 6.79
C GLU A 59 -2.02 -6.50 6.40
N LEU A 60 -1.01 -5.66 6.17
CA LEU A 60 -1.21 -4.32 5.61
C LEU A 60 -1.88 -4.40 4.24
N GLN A 61 -1.44 -5.29 3.35
CA GLN A 61 -2.10 -5.46 2.06
C GLN A 61 -3.55 -5.89 2.21
N ARG A 62 -3.85 -6.81 3.14
CA ARG A 62 -5.22 -7.25 3.43
C ARG A 62 -6.11 -6.07 3.84
N ILE A 63 -5.61 -5.20 4.72
CA ILE A 63 -6.30 -3.98 5.14
C ILE A 63 -6.61 -3.08 3.94
N PHE A 64 -5.65 -2.84 3.04
CA PHE A 64 -5.83 -2.03 1.84
C PHE A 64 -6.77 -2.62 0.78
N TRP A 65 -7.12 -3.91 0.88
CA TRP A 65 -8.14 -4.53 0.03
C TRP A 65 -9.53 -4.52 0.67
N GLU A 66 -9.60 -4.40 2.00
CA GLU A 66 -10.86 -4.45 2.75
C GLU A 66 -11.45 -3.07 3.03
N TYR A 67 -10.59 -2.04 3.17
CA TYR A 67 -10.94 -0.68 3.58
C TYR A 67 -10.34 0.38 2.66
#